data_AF-A0A7X9I688-F1
#
_entry.id   AF-A0A7X9I688-F1
#
_cell.length_a   1.000
_cell.length_b   1.000
_cell.length_c   1.000
_cell.angle_alpha   90.00
_cell.angle_beta   90.00
_cell.angle_gamma   90.00
#
_symmetry.space_group_name_H-M   'P 1'
#
loop_
_entity.id
_entity.type
_entity.pdbx_description
1 polymer ?
#
loop_
_entity_poly.entity_id
_entity_poly.type
_entity_poly.pdbx_seq_one_letter_code
_entity_poly.pdbx_strand_id
1 'polypeptide(L)'
;MKHTWKNVFLLPFAMVIIFSLAACNPQPAEAAPGETEPEQSEGSQRTLNEGEIIVTTVAELEAALTDQEVTGIYIGADIEMSSELFIEREDTLPLTIDKGNTLTISAAVTLVGFNIVNDGTLLINGTFDRGIANLTNNGSVIVNAGGTFTSGMSDTLNQGEFQVAKDGSLSIERGSTFHNSGTVMNEGYLLITDGGQLNNESGSLTNNGTMDLYSFFNGDITTIAGSGTLNDYRE
;
A
#
# COMPACT_ATOMS: atom_id res chain seq x y z
N MET A 1 -5.24 37.43 -54.14
CA MET A 1 -6.70 37.57 -54.24
C MET A 1 -7.29 37.30 -52.87
N LYS A 2 -8.04 38.27 -52.35
CA LYS A 2 -8.73 38.21 -51.05
C LYS A 2 -10.12 37.62 -51.28
N HIS A 3 -10.55 36.65 -50.48
CA HIS A 3 -11.97 36.38 -50.26
C HIS A 3 -12.26 36.27 -48.77
N THR A 4 -12.66 37.42 -48.23
CA THR A 4 -13.51 37.59 -47.05
C THR A 4 -14.97 37.37 -47.45
N TRP A 5 -15.81 36.86 -46.53
CA TRP A 5 -17.23 37.19 -46.20
C TRP A 5 -17.49 36.48 -44.85
N LYS A 6 -17.67 37.12 -43.68
CA LYS A 6 -18.67 38.07 -43.12
C LYS A 6 -20.10 37.53 -42.94
N ASN A 7 -20.39 37.24 -41.66
CA ASN A 7 -21.60 37.55 -40.85
C ASN A 7 -22.90 36.77 -41.19
N VAL A 8 -23.83 36.42 -40.28
CA VAL A 8 -24.52 37.14 -39.17
C VAL A 8 -25.22 36.06 -38.29
N PHE A 9 -24.97 35.95 -36.98
CA PHE A 9 -25.80 36.42 -35.83
C PHE A 9 -27.22 35.83 -35.66
N LEU A 10 -27.47 35.11 -34.55
CA LEU A 10 -28.60 35.36 -33.61
C LEU A 10 -28.45 34.51 -32.32
N LEU A 11 -28.41 35.19 -31.16
CA LEU A 11 -28.66 34.71 -29.78
C LEU A 11 -30.09 35.15 -29.37
N PRO A 12 -30.57 34.92 -28.13
CA PRO A 12 -30.79 33.68 -27.38
C PRO A 12 -32.29 33.55 -26.98
N PHE A 13 -32.74 32.39 -26.51
CA PHE A 13 -34.04 32.29 -25.79
C PHE A 13 -33.82 31.81 -24.36
N ALA A 14 -34.04 32.73 -23.42
CA ALA A 14 -34.24 32.44 -22.01
C ALA A 14 -35.71 32.01 -21.81
N MET A 15 -35.93 30.85 -21.20
CA MET A 15 -37.27 30.41 -20.80
C MET A 15 -37.43 30.62 -19.30
N VAL A 16 -38.28 31.59 -18.96
CA VAL A 16 -38.78 31.87 -17.62
C VAL A 16 -39.88 30.84 -17.32
N ILE A 17 -39.70 30.04 -16.28
CA ILE A 17 -40.77 29.18 -15.76
C ILE A 17 -41.48 29.93 -14.63
N ILE A 18 -42.78 30.15 -14.84
CA ILE A 18 -43.70 30.84 -13.94
C ILE A 18 -44.16 29.86 -12.87
N PHE A 19 -44.02 30.27 -11.60
CA PHE A 19 -44.65 29.63 -10.45
C PHE A 19 -46.18 29.80 -10.53
N SER A 20 -46.93 28.70 -10.45
CA SER A 20 -48.36 28.72 -10.15
C SER A 20 -48.56 28.18 -8.73
N LEU A 21 -48.96 29.06 -7.80
CA LEU A 21 -49.48 28.67 -6.50
C LEU A 21 -50.90 28.09 -6.69
N ALA A 22 -51.11 26.86 -6.25
CA ALA A 22 -52.44 26.36 -5.90
C ALA A 22 -52.42 25.96 -4.43
N ALA A 23 -53.26 26.62 -3.63
CA ALA A 23 -53.49 26.34 -2.22
C ALA A 23 -54.88 25.72 -2.04
N CYS A 24 -54.94 24.62 -1.27
CA CYS A 24 -56.05 24.02 -0.48
C CYS A 24 -55.79 22.50 -0.41
N ASN A 25 -55.83 21.76 0.70
CA ASN A 25 -56.18 21.94 2.12
C ASN A 25 -55.57 20.70 2.84
N PRO A 26 -55.30 20.69 4.16
CA PRO A 26 -54.30 19.81 4.77
C PRO A 26 -54.83 18.41 5.10
N GLN A 27 -53.99 17.41 4.85
CA GLN A 27 -54.16 16.06 5.36
C GLN A 27 -53.48 15.95 6.75
N PRO A 28 -54.05 15.21 7.72
CA PRO A 28 -53.49 15.12 9.08
C PRO A 28 -52.09 14.50 9.09
N ALA A 29 -51.23 15.04 9.95
CA ALA A 29 -49.85 14.62 10.15
C ALA A 29 -49.74 13.11 10.41
N GLU A 30 -49.11 12.41 9.47
CA GLU A 30 -48.55 11.08 9.70
C GLU A 30 -47.15 11.27 10.30
N ALA A 31 -46.95 10.73 11.49
CA ALA A 31 -45.73 10.88 12.26
C ALA A 31 -44.51 10.41 11.44
N ALA A 32 -43.51 11.28 11.30
CA ALA A 32 -42.24 10.91 10.72
C ALA A 32 -41.62 9.76 11.55
N PRO A 33 -41.15 8.67 10.91
CA PRO A 33 -40.37 7.66 11.59
C PRO A 33 -39.06 8.30 12.06
N GLY A 34 -38.71 8.01 13.31
CA GLY A 34 -37.65 8.68 14.05
C GLY A 34 -36.32 8.76 13.31
N GLU A 35 -35.63 9.87 13.52
CA GLU A 35 -34.21 10.03 13.24
C GLU A 35 -33.46 8.84 13.84
N THR A 36 -33.03 7.90 13.00
CA THR A 36 -31.98 6.96 13.35
C THR A 36 -30.70 7.76 13.51
N GLU A 37 -30.31 7.90 14.77
CA GLU A 37 -28.97 8.20 15.25
C GLU A 37 -27.92 7.49 14.38
N PRO A 38 -26.83 8.17 13.96
CA PRO A 38 -25.83 7.52 13.12
C PRO A 38 -25.23 6.34 13.88
N GLU A 39 -25.37 5.14 13.33
CA GLU A 39 -24.63 3.96 13.79
C GLU A 39 -23.14 4.32 13.79
N GLN A 40 -22.60 4.53 14.99
CA GLN A 40 -21.18 4.43 15.22
C GLN A 40 -20.81 2.99 14.85
N SER A 41 -20.09 2.85 13.74
CA SER A 41 -19.38 1.63 13.37
C SER A 41 -18.58 1.16 14.58
N GLU A 42 -19.10 0.16 15.30
CA GLU A 42 -18.35 -0.56 16.32
C GLU A 42 -17.14 -1.20 15.63
N GLY A 43 -15.97 -0.59 15.82
CA GLY A 43 -14.70 -1.21 15.48
C GLY A 43 -14.63 -2.54 16.21
N SER A 44 -14.48 -3.64 15.47
CA SER A 44 -14.25 -4.96 16.05
C SER A 44 -13.05 -4.88 16.98
N GLN A 45 -13.29 -4.89 18.29
CA GLN A 45 -12.24 -4.80 19.29
C GLN A 45 -11.43 -6.09 19.24
N ARG A 46 -10.15 -6.02 18.84
CA ARG A 46 -9.27 -7.19 18.79
C ARG A 46 -9.09 -7.76 20.20
N THR A 47 -9.29 -9.07 20.34
CA THR A 47 -8.85 -9.83 21.51
C THR A 47 -7.36 -10.14 21.37
N LEU A 48 -6.57 -9.76 22.37
CA LEU A 48 -5.12 -9.99 22.40
C LEU A 48 -4.79 -11.24 23.24
N ASN A 49 -3.80 -12.00 22.80
CA ASN A 49 -3.18 -13.06 23.59
C ASN A 49 -2.21 -12.46 24.63
N GLU A 50 -1.73 -13.30 25.54
CA GLU A 50 -0.71 -12.89 26.51
C GLU A 50 0.58 -12.43 25.82
N GLY A 51 1.07 -11.25 26.20
CA GLY A 51 2.26 -10.61 25.61
C GLY A 51 2.02 -9.86 24.30
N GLU A 52 0.82 -9.94 23.72
CA GLU A 52 0.46 -9.15 22.55
C GLU A 52 0.03 -7.74 22.95
N ILE A 53 0.41 -6.76 22.13
CA ILE A 53 0.09 -5.35 22.40
C ILE A 53 -0.42 -4.64 21.14
N ILE A 54 -1.25 -3.61 21.35
CA ILE A 54 -1.59 -2.63 20.33
C ILE A 54 -0.78 -1.37 20.60
N VAL A 55 -0.11 -0.86 19.57
CA VAL A 55 0.63 0.41 19.62
C VAL A 55 -0.08 1.45 18.77
N THR A 56 -0.10 2.69 19.24
CA THR A 56 -0.78 3.82 18.58
C THR A 56 0.14 5.01 18.36
N THR A 57 1.37 4.93 18.86
CA THR A 57 2.40 5.97 18.70
C THR A 57 3.74 5.37 18.34
N VAL A 58 4.61 6.17 17.71
CA VAL A 58 5.97 5.75 17.37
C VAL A 58 6.78 5.32 18.60
N ALA A 59 6.63 6.02 19.73
CA ALA A 59 7.36 5.70 20.96
C ALA A 59 6.94 4.34 21.55
N GLU A 60 5.65 4.01 21.48
CA GLU A 60 5.14 2.70 21.88
C GLU A 60 5.67 1.59 20.96
N LEU A 61 5.68 1.83 19.65
CA LEU A 61 6.23 0.89 18.68
C LEU A 61 7.73 0.65 18.91
N GLU A 62 8.53 1.71 19.04
CA GLU A 62 9.97 1.61 19.29
C GLU A 62 10.28 0.85 20.58
N ALA A 63 9.54 1.13 21.66
CA ALA A 63 9.70 0.39 22.92
C ALA A 63 9.38 -1.10 22.72
N ALA A 64 8.26 -1.40 22.08
CA ALA A 64 7.79 -2.77 21.86
C ALA A 64 8.69 -3.61 20.97
N LEU A 65 9.30 -3.00 19.94
CA LEU A 65 10.22 -3.70 19.03
C LEU A 65 11.44 -4.27 19.77
N THR A 66 11.85 -3.65 20.88
CA THR A 66 13.01 -4.07 21.69
C THR A 66 12.66 -4.94 22.90
N ASP A 67 11.38 -4.98 23.28
CA ASP A 67 10.92 -5.71 24.46
C ASP A 67 10.81 -7.21 24.17
N GLN A 68 11.64 -8.00 24.84
CA GLN A 68 11.70 -9.45 24.67
C GLN A 68 10.48 -10.17 25.24
N GLU A 69 9.72 -9.52 26.13
CA GLU A 69 8.48 -10.09 26.69
C GLU A 69 7.27 -9.87 25.75
N VAL A 70 7.39 -8.97 24.77
CA VAL A 70 6.36 -8.75 23.76
C VAL A 70 6.38 -9.90 22.76
N THR A 71 5.22 -10.54 22.59
CA THR A 71 5.01 -11.72 21.75
C THR A 71 4.28 -11.41 20.45
N GLY A 72 3.73 -10.20 20.30
CA GLY A 72 3.13 -9.70 19.06
C GLY A 72 2.79 -8.21 19.15
N ILE A 73 2.97 -7.50 18.04
CA ILE A 73 2.70 -6.06 17.94
C ILE A 73 1.61 -5.83 16.88
N TYR A 74 0.61 -5.03 17.22
CA TYR A 74 -0.44 -4.59 16.30
C TYR A 74 -0.43 -3.07 16.18
N ILE A 75 -0.28 -2.54 14.96
CA ILE A 75 -0.33 -1.10 14.67
C ILE A 75 -1.81 -0.67 14.61
N GLY A 76 -2.28 -0.04 15.69
CA GLY A 76 -3.67 0.36 15.88
C GLY A 76 -4.01 1.79 15.43
N ALA A 77 -3.03 2.55 14.97
CA ALA A 77 -3.19 3.89 14.42
C ALA A 77 -2.11 4.17 13.36
N ASP A 78 -2.24 5.27 12.62
CA ASP A 78 -1.17 5.71 11.72
C ASP A 78 0.09 6.08 12.51
N ILE A 79 1.24 5.49 12.17
CA ILE A 79 2.53 5.68 12.83
C ILE A 79 3.60 5.98 11.78
N GLU A 80 4.51 6.92 12.08
CA GLU A 80 5.66 7.26 11.24
C GLU A 80 6.99 7.04 11.98
N MET A 81 7.83 6.17 11.43
CA MET A 81 9.22 5.92 11.83
C MET A 81 10.12 6.94 11.14
N SER A 82 10.43 8.02 11.83
CA SER A 82 11.22 9.15 11.29
C SER A 82 12.69 9.15 11.73
N SER A 83 13.10 8.19 12.56
CA SER A 83 14.49 8.02 13.01
C SER A 83 15.08 6.73 12.45
N GLU A 84 16.39 6.72 12.26
CA GLU A 84 17.09 5.49 11.87
C GLU A 84 16.97 4.45 12.98
N LEU A 85 16.66 3.21 12.61
CA LEU A 85 16.44 2.12 13.55
C LEU A 85 17.01 0.81 13.01
N PHE A 86 17.73 0.08 13.86
CA PHE A 86 18.15 -1.29 13.60
C PHE A 86 17.73 -2.16 14.79
N ILE A 87 16.87 -3.14 14.55
CA ILE A 87 16.42 -4.10 15.56
C ILE A 87 16.73 -5.52 15.09
N GLU A 88 17.30 -6.31 16.00
CA GLU A 88 17.51 -7.74 15.83
C GLU A 88 16.91 -8.48 17.01
N ARG A 89 16.07 -9.47 16.71
CA ARG A 89 15.52 -10.42 17.67
C ARG A 89 15.97 -11.84 17.35
N GLU A 90 16.22 -12.60 18.41
CA GLU A 90 16.56 -14.03 18.31
C GLU A 90 15.31 -14.88 17.98
N ASP A 91 14.16 -14.48 18.52
CA ASP A 91 12.87 -15.07 18.24
C ASP A 91 12.11 -14.27 17.17
N THR A 92 11.22 -14.95 16.45
CA THR A 92 10.43 -14.28 15.41
C THR A 92 9.22 -13.59 16.01
N LEU A 93 9.20 -12.26 15.97
CA LEU A 93 8.09 -11.44 16.47
C LEU A 93 7.07 -11.10 15.36
N PRO A 94 5.78 -11.44 15.52
CA PRO A 94 4.72 -10.92 14.66
C PRO A 94 4.57 -9.39 14.81
N LEU A 95 4.62 -8.69 13.68
CA LEU A 95 4.31 -7.26 13.58
C LEU A 95 3.19 -7.08 12.56
N THR A 96 2.00 -6.72 13.01
CA THR A 96 0.82 -6.58 12.16
C THR A 96 0.44 -5.13 11.98
N ILE A 97 0.30 -4.68 10.73
CA ILE A 97 -0.31 -3.39 10.40
C ILE A 97 -1.79 -3.63 10.20
N ASP A 98 -2.63 -3.10 11.09
CA ASP A 98 -4.06 -3.36 11.02
C ASP A 98 -4.71 -2.66 9.83
N LYS A 99 -5.77 -3.29 9.33
CA LYS A 99 -6.59 -2.72 8.27
C LYS A 99 -7.08 -1.32 8.65
N GLY A 100 -6.83 -0.36 7.76
CA GLY A 100 -7.20 1.04 7.96
C GLY A 100 -6.11 1.89 8.59
N ASN A 101 -5.02 1.29 9.07
CA ASN A 101 -3.87 2.00 9.61
C ASN A 101 -2.68 1.97 8.65
N THR A 102 -1.78 2.93 8.82
CA THR A 102 -0.59 3.12 8.00
C THR A 102 0.66 3.09 8.87
N LEU A 103 1.61 2.24 8.52
CA LEU A 103 2.99 2.35 9.01
C LEU A 103 3.83 3.05 7.94
N THR A 104 4.38 4.21 8.27
CA THR A 104 5.28 4.97 7.39
C THR A 104 6.73 4.80 7.84
N ILE A 105 7.60 4.43 6.92
CA ILE A 105 9.05 4.36 7.10
C ILE A 105 9.67 5.58 6.40
N SER A 106 10.05 6.60 7.16
CA SER A 106 10.61 7.86 6.64
C SER A 106 12.13 7.97 6.78
N ALA A 107 12.74 7.19 7.67
CA ALA A 107 14.18 7.04 7.81
C ALA A 107 14.64 5.60 7.48
N ALA A 108 15.92 5.31 7.65
CA ALA A 108 16.43 3.96 7.45
C ALA A 108 16.01 3.04 8.60
N VAL A 109 15.22 2.01 8.31
CA VAL A 109 14.78 1.00 9.28
C VAL A 109 15.23 -0.38 8.81
N THR A 110 15.88 -1.11 9.70
CA THR A 110 16.25 -2.51 9.52
C THR A 110 15.65 -3.38 10.62
N LEU A 111 14.96 -4.44 10.23
CA LEU A 111 14.33 -5.39 11.14
C LEU A 111 14.86 -6.82 10.87
N VAL A 112 15.29 -7.52 11.91
CA VAL A 112 15.73 -8.93 11.86
C VAL A 112 14.97 -9.72 12.91
N GLY A 113 14.42 -10.88 12.54
CA GLY A 113 13.63 -11.71 13.45
C GLY A 113 12.17 -11.27 13.55
N PHE A 114 11.56 -10.85 12.44
CA PHE A 114 10.16 -10.42 12.42
C PHE A 114 9.34 -11.17 11.37
N ASN A 115 8.06 -11.37 11.65
CA ASN A 115 7.07 -11.75 10.65
C ASN A 115 6.07 -10.61 10.52
N ILE A 116 6.21 -9.85 9.44
CA ILE A 116 5.38 -8.67 9.18
C ILE A 116 4.12 -9.12 8.44
N VAL A 117 2.96 -8.71 8.95
CA VAL A 117 1.66 -8.88 8.28
C VAL A 117 1.10 -7.49 8.00
N ASN A 118 0.95 -7.15 6.72
CA ASN A 118 0.36 -5.88 6.32
C ASN A 118 -1.08 -6.09 5.87
N ASP A 119 -2.05 -5.83 6.75
CA ASP A 119 -3.49 -5.77 6.41
C ASP A 119 -3.95 -4.33 6.09
N GLY A 120 -3.13 -3.34 6.43
CA GLY A 120 -3.33 -1.91 6.16
C GLY A 120 -2.43 -1.39 5.05
N THR A 121 -1.72 -0.29 5.33
CA THR A 121 -0.78 0.34 4.39
C THR A 121 0.63 0.38 4.98
N LEU A 122 1.62 -0.06 4.21
CA LEU A 122 3.03 0.14 4.49
C LEU A 122 3.60 1.15 3.48
N LEU A 123 3.97 2.33 3.96
CA LEU A 123 4.47 3.43 3.15
C LEU A 123 5.99 3.59 3.35
N ILE A 124 6.77 3.55 2.27
CA ILE A 124 8.22 3.65 2.33
C ILE A 124 8.68 4.95 1.66
N ASN A 125 9.08 5.92 2.49
CA ASN A 125 9.67 7.19 2.08
C ASN A 125 11.20 7.21 2.27
N GLY A 126 11.71 6.44 3.23
CA GLY A 126 13.13 6.23 3.51
C GLY A 126 13.63 4.89 2.98
N THR A 127 14.45 4.19 3.77
CA THR A 127 14.95 2.86 3.44
C THR A 127 14.34 1.84 4.39
N PHE A 128 13.75 0.79 3.85
CA PHE A 128 13.31 -0.36 4.62
C PHE A 128 14.07 -1.60 4.17
N ASP A 129 15.07 -1.99 4.97
CA ASP A 129 15.80 -3.24 4.79
C ASP A 129 15.21 -4.29 5.72
N ARG A 130 14.61 -5.33 5.15
CA ARG A 130 13.98 -6.35 5.96
C ARG A 130 14.96 -7.34 6.55
N GLY A 131 16.28 -7.26 6.38
CA GLY A 131 17.24 -8.12 7.06
C GLY A 131 16.88 -9.62 6.96
N ILE A 132 16.20 -10.15 7.98
CA ILE A 132 15.55 -11.48 7.99
C ILE A 132 14.10 -11.37 8.53
N ALA A 133 13.30 -10.52 7.93
CA ALA A 133 11.91 -10.25 8.32
C ALA A 133 10.97 -10.58 7.16
N ASN A 134 10.19 -11.64 7.30
CA ASN A 134 9.23 -12.03 6.26
C ASN A 134 8.10 -11.01 6.16
N LEU A 135 7.49 -10.89 4.98
CA LEU A 135 6.32 -10.02 4.76
C LEU A 135 5.19 -10.82 4.15
N THR A 136 4.03 -10.81 4.80
CA THR A 136 2.75 -11.13 4.17
C THR A 136 2.02 -9.82 3.90
N ASN A 137 1.87 -9.45 2.63
CA ASN A 137 1.13 -8.26 2.23
C ASN A 137 -0.28 -8.62 1.78
N ASN A 138 -1.29 -8.28 2.58
CA ASN A 138 -2.71 -8.40 2.27
C ASN A 138 -3.34 -7.06 1.89
N GLY A 139 -2.72 -5.95 2.30
CA GLY A 139 -3.15 -4.57 2.03
C GLY A 139 -2.33 -3.92 0.91
N SER A 140 -1.80 -2.72 1.18
CA SER A 140 -1.01 -1.95 0.22
C SER A 140 0.41 -1.71 0.71
N VAL A 141 1.40 -1.98 -0.13
CA VAL A 141 2.78 -1.51 0.06
C VAL A 141 3.06 -0.47 -1.02
N ILE A 142 3.53 0.71 -0.62
CA ILE A 142 3.86 1.80 -1.54
C ILE A 142 5.28 2.27 -1.25
N VAL A 143 6.18 2.03 -2.20
CA VAL A 143 7.53 2.59 -2.18
C VAL A 143 7.50 3.90 -2.94
N ASN A 144 7.52 5.01 -2.20
CA ASN A 144 7.44 6.35 -2.78
C ASN A 144 8.75 6.75 -3.48
N ALA A 145 8.69 7.89 -4.18
CA ALA A 145 9.88 8.51 -4.76
C ALA A 145 10.97 8.73 -3.70
N GLY A 146 12.20 8.27 -3.97
CA GLY A 146 13.31 8.28 -3.01
C GLY A 146 13.28 7.14 -1.99
N GLY A 147 12.17 6.41 -1.88
CA GLY A 147 12.02 5.23 -1.04
C GLY A 147 12.78 4.02 -1.59
N THR A 148 13.30 3.19 -0.69
CA THR A 148 13.96 1.93 -1.02
C THR A 148 13.40 0.82 -0.16
N PHE A 149 12.88 -0.24 -0.80
CA PHE A 149 12.47 -1.46 -0.14
C PHE A 149 13.41 -2.59 -0.56
N THR A 150 14.04 -3.24 0.42
CA THR A 150 14.96 -4.36 0.17
C THR A 150 14.45 -5.61 0.86
N SER A 151 14.36 -6.70 0.10
CA SER A 151 13.90 -7.98 0.62
C SER A 151 14.83 -8.57 1.68
N GLY A 152 16.12 -8.22 1.68
CA GLY A 152 17.11 -8.82 2.56
C GLY A 152 17.24 -10.33 2.28
N MET A 153 17.35 -11.14 3.33
CA MET A 153 17.34 -12.61 3.26
C MET A 153 15.97 -13.18 3.69
N SER A 154 14.86 -12.53 3.34
CA SER A 154 13.53 -12.93 3.76
C SER A 154 12.52 -12.99 2.62
N ASP A 155 11.44 -13.75 2.82
CA ASP A 155 10.43 -13.96 1.80
C ASP A 155 9.32 -12.90 1.86
N THR A 156 8.70 -12.67 0.71
CA THR A 156 7.50 -11.83 0.57
C THR A 156 6.37 -12.65 -0.04
N LEU A 157 5.22 -12.66 0.62
CA LEU A 157 3.95 -13.15 0.08
C LEU A 157 3.06 -11.94 -0.23
N ASN A 158 3.04 -11.53 -1.49
CA ASN A 158 2.18 -10.44 -1.96
C ASN A 158 0.83 -10.98 -2.42
N GLN A 159 -0.21 -10.71 -1.62
CA GLN A 159 -1.62 -11.01 -1.92
C GLN A 159 -2.42 -9.73 -2.22
N GLY A 160 -1.94 -8.58 -1.75
CA GLY A 160 -2.52 -7.26 -2.00
C GLY A 160 -1.85 -6.49 -3.14
N GLU A 161 -1.73 -5.18 -2.97
CA GLU A 161 -1.08 -4.28 -3.91
C GLU A 161 0.34 -3.94 -3.47
N PHE A 162 1.30 -3.98 -4.41
CA PHE A 162 2.66 -3.51 -4.21
C PHE A 162 3.00 -2.53 -5.32
N GLN A 163 3.17 -1.25 -4.97
CA GLN A 163 3.51 -0.19 -5.90
C GLN A 163 4.91 0.32 -5.63
N VAL A 164 5.73 0.39 -6.68
CA VAL A 164 7.00 1.12 -6.68
C VAL A 164 6.78 2.37 -7.51
N ALA A 165 6.67 3.52 -6.84
CA ALA A 165 6.47 4.80 -7.51
C ALA A 165 7.71 5.18 -8.32
N LYS A 166 7.54 6.15 -9.22
CA LYS A 166 8.66 6.74 -9.96
C LYS A 166 9.75 7.22 -8.99
N ASP A 167 11.00 6.92 -9.31
CA ASP A 167 12.19 7.20 -8.49
C ASP A 167 12.21 6.48 -7.12
N GLY A 168 11.28 5.57 -6.86
CA GLY A 168 11.36 4.57 -5.80
C GLY A 168 12.04 3.29 -6.28
N SER A 169 12.47 2.43 -5.35
CA SER A 169 13.16 1.19 -5.69
C SER A 169 12.76 -0.02 -4.83
N LEU A 170 12.64 -1.17 -5.50
CA LEU A 170 12.49 -2.50 -4.88
C LEU A 170 13.67 -3.38 -5.29
N SER A 171 14.42 -3.91 -4.31
CA SER A 171 15.46 -4.93 -4.53
C SER A 171 15.03 -6.28 -3.95
N ILE A 172 15.02 -7.31 -4.79
CA ILE A 172 14.85 -8.71 -4.42
C ILE A 172 16.22 -9.39 -4.59
N GLU A 173 16.87 -9.67 -3.46
CA GLU A 173 18.29 -10.03 -3.42
C GLU A 173 18.59 -11.13 -2.39
N ARG A 174 19.86 -11.54 -2.30
CA ARG A 174 20.40 -12.42 -1.25
C ARG A 174 19.60 -13.71 -1.04
N GLY A 175 19.13 -14.31 -2.14
CA GLY A 175 18.34 -15.55 -2.11
C GLY A 175 16.89 -15.41 -1.65
N SER A 176 16.39 -14.19 -1.40
CA SER A 176 14.99 -13.95 -1.02
C SER A 176 14.01 -14.36 -2.12
N THR A 177 12.81 -14.78 -1.73
CA THR A 177 11.73 -15.09 -2.67
C THR A 177 10.57 -14.12 -2.52
N PHE A 178 10.20 -13.46 -3.61
CA PHE A 178 9.00 -12.64 -3.72
C PHE A 178 7.92 -13.41 -4.47
N HIS A 179 6.90 -13.89 -3.78
CA HIS A 179 5.72 -14.52 -4.35
C HIS A 179 4.62 -13.49 -4.61
N ASN A 180 4.33 -13.24 -5.88
CA ASN A 180 3.22 -12.40 -6.29
C ASN A 180 1.99 -13.23 -6.68
N SER A 181 0.95 -13.15 -5.85
CA SER A 181 -0.42 -13.60 -6.13
C SER A 181 -1.42 -12.44 -6.24
N GLY A 182 -1.00 -11.22 -5.89
CA GLY A 182 -1.78 -9.99 -6.00
C GLY A 182 -1.35 -9.16 -7.21
N THR A 183 -1.11 -7.88 -6.98
CA THR A 183 -0.70 -6.93 -8.02
C THR A 183 0.63 -6.28 -7.67
N VAL A 184 1.55 -6.24 -8.63
CA VAL A 184 2.78 -5.44 -8.57
C VAL A 184 2.76 -4.41 -9.71
N MET A 185 2.93 -3.15 -9.35
CA MET A 185 3.03 -2.03 -10.29
C MET A 185 4.36 -1.31 -10.10
N ASN A 186 5.23 -1.39 -11.10
CA ASN A 186 6.53 -0.72 -11.09
C ASN A 186 6.52 0.51 -12.01
N GLU A 187 6.54 1.71 -11.43
CA GLU A 187 6.81 2.98 -12.10
C GLU A 187 8.27 3.46 -11.86
N GLY A 188 8.98 2.83 -10.94
CA GLY A 188 10.35 3.15 -10.53
C GLY A 188 11.37 2.11 -10.99
N TYR A 189 12.16 1.62 -10.05
CA TYR A 189 13.19 0.62 -10.30
C TYR A 189 12.91 -0.70 -9.55
N LEU A 190 12.93 -1.80 -10.28
CA LEU A 190 12.79 -3.15 -9.73
C LEU A 190 14.01 -3.99 -10.10
N LEU A 191 14.77 -4.42 -9.10
CA LEU A 191 15.98 -5.21 -9.26
C LEU A 191 15.79 -6.61 -8.70
N ILE A 192 16.06 -7.63 -9.51
CA ILE A 192 16.11 -9.02 -9.09
C ILE A 192 17.55 -9.50 -9.28
N THR A 193 18.29 -9.73 -8.19
CA THR A 193 19.74 -9.99 -8.23
C THR A 193 20.18 -10.93 -7.12
N ASP A 194 21.46 -11.29 -7.06
CA ASP A 194 22.10 -12.04 -5.96
C ASP A 194 21.30 -13.25 -5.45
N GLY A 195 20.84 -14.10 -6.37
CA GLY A 195 20.04 -15.28 -6.05
C GLY A 195 18.57 -15.01 -5.68
N GLY A 196 18.16 -13.75 -5.61
CA GLY A 196 16.76 -13.35 -5.41
C GLY A 196 15.84 -13.86 -6.51
N GLN A 197 14.57 -14.06 -6.16
CA GLN A 197 13.57 -14.69 -7.03
C GLN A 197 12.27 -13.91 -7.03
N LEU A 198 11.74 -13.58 -8.22
CA LEU A 198 10.39 -13.05 -8.39
C LEU A 198 9.49 -14.13 -9.00
N ASN A 199 8.53 -14.61 -8.22
CA ASN A 199 7.56 -15.62 -8.63
C ASN A 199 6.23 -14.95 -8.94
N ASN A 200 5.80 -14.96 -10.20
CA ASN A 200 4.56 -14.37 -10.68
C ASN A 200 3.74 -15.38 -11.49
N GLU A 201 3.29 -16.44 -10.84
CA GLU A 201 2.52 -17.51 -11.50
C GLU A 201 1.02 -17.19 -11.59
N SER A 202 0.48 -16.48 -10.59
CA SER A 202 -0.97 -16.17 -10.49
C SER A 202 -1.29 -14.69 -10.32
N GLY A 203 -0.31 -13.87 -9.93
CA GLY A 203 -0.46 -12.42 -9.80
C GLY A 203 -0.33 -11.65 -11.12
N SER A 204 -0.59 -10.35 -11.05
CA SER A 204 -0.36 -9.42 -12.14
C SER A 204 0.90 -8.57 -11.90
N LEU A 205 1.67 -8.35 -12.96
CA LEU A 205 2.88 -7.55 -12.94
C LEU A 205 2.86 -6.55 -14.09
N THR A 206 2.82 -5.27 -13.76
CA THR A 206 2.90 -4.16 -14.72
C THR A 206 4.20 -3.39 -14.49
N ASN A 207 5.02 -3.27 -15.54
CA ASN A 207 6.27 -2.53 -15.54
C ASN A 207 6.16 -1.32 -16.47
N ASN A 208 6.11 -0.12 -15.90
CA ASN A 208 6.19 1.17 -16.57
C ASN A 208 7.51 1.90 -16.28
N GLY A 209 8.27 1.44 -15.29
CA GLY A 209 9.62 1.90 -14.95
C GLY A 209 10.73 1.08 -15.61
N THR A 210 11.77 0.75 -14.83
CA THR A 210 12.85 -0.16 -15.24
C THR A 210 12.82 -1.41 -14.36
N MET A 211 12.93 -2.57 -15.00
CA MET A 211 13.08 -3.86 -14.35
C MET A 211 14.36 -4.53 -14.85
N ASP A 212 15.27 -4.84 -13.92
CA ASP A 212 16.52 -5.53 -14.20
C ASP A 212 16.47 -6.93 -13.59
N LEU A 213 16.56 -7.94 -14.45
CA LEU A 213 16.54 -9.35 -14.06
C LEU A 213 17.92 -9.97 -14.23
N TYR A 214 18.66 -10.11 -13.14
CA TYR A 214 19.95 -10.81 -13.10
C TYR A 214 19.84 -12.24 -12.54
N SER A 215 18.75 -12.55 -11.83
CA SER A 215 18.59 -13.81 -11.09
C SER A 215 17.33 -14.57 -11.52
N PHE A 216 16.39 -14.95 -10.64
CA PHE A 216 15.28 -15.84 -11.02
C PHE A 216 13.97 -15.09 -11.24
N PHE A 217 13.26 -15.44 -12.31
CA PHE A 217 11.88 -15.04 -12.52
C PHE A 217 11.07 -16.29 -12.89
N ASN A 218 10.14 -16.67 -12.03
CA ASN A 218 9.25 -17.81 -12.21
C ASN A 218 7.86 -17.29 -12.60
N GLY A 219 7.63 -17.19 -13.90
CA GLY A 219 6.41 -16.69 -14.52
C GLY A 219 6.59 -16.61 -16.03
N ASP A 220 5.54 -16.26 -16.76
CA ASP A 220 5.66 -15.99 -18.19
C ASP A 220 6.06 -14.53 -18.41
N ILE A 221 7.31 -14.31 -18.82
CA ILE A 221 7.86 -12.95 -19.02
C ILE A 221 7.07 -12.15 -20.07
N THR A 222 6.39 -12.82 -20.99
CA THR A 222 5.57 -12.18 -22.03
C THR A 222 4.25 -11.64 -21.49
N THR A 223 3.87 -12.04 -20.26
CA THR A 223 2.68 -11.54 -19.57
C THR A 223 2.93 -10.29 -18.74
N ILE A 224 4.20 -9.85 -18.62
CA ILE A 224 4.54 -8.58 -17.99
C ILE A 224 3.97 -7.45 -18.84
N ALA A 225 3.00 -6.72 -18.28
CA ALA A 225 2.34 -5.61 -18.95
C ALA A 225 3.13 -4.30 -18.77
N GLY A 226 2.69 -3.24 -19.45
CA GLY A 226 3.24 -1.89 -19.32
C GLY A 226 4.18 -1.50 -20.46
N SER A 227 4.68 -0.27 -20.40
CA SER A 227 5.56 0.32 -21.43
C SER A 227 6.99 0.57 -20.93
N GLY A 228 7.34 0.05 -19.76
CA GLY A 228 8.64 0.20 -19.15
C GLY A 228 9.74 -0.59 -19.86
N THR A 229 10.96 -0.44 -19.36
CA THR A 229 12.12 -1.21 -19.84
C THR A 229 12.27 -2.47 -19.00
N LEU A 230 12.44 -3.60 -19.67
CA LEU A 230 12.79 -4.88 -19.07
C LEU A 230 14.14 -5.31 -19.62
N ASN A 231 15.15 -5.35 -18.75
CA ASN A 231 16.47 -5.84 -19.07
C ASN A 231 16.63 -7.25 -18.48
N ASP A 232 16.62 -8.26 -19.34
CA ASP A 232 16.85 -9.64 -18.94
C ASP A 232 18.33 -10.00 -19.16
N TYR A 233 19.06 -10.14 -18.06
CA TYR A 233 20.49 -10.46 -18.02
C TYR A 233 20.76 -11.92 -17.67
N ARG A 234 19.73 -12.77 -17.62
CA ARG A 234 19.86 -14.20 -17.35
C ARG A 234 20.39 -14.90 -18.61
N GLU A 235 21.43 -15.72 -18.45
CA GLU A 235 22.04 -16.51 -19.54
C GLU A 235 21.32 -17.83 -19.79
#